data_AF-A0A1G8M8U2-F1
#
_entry.id   AF-A0A1G8M8U2-F1
#
_cell.length_a   1.000
_cell.length_b   1.000
_cell.length_c   1.000
_cell.angle_alpha   90.00
_cell.angle_beta   90.00
_cell.angle_gamma   90.00
#
_symmetry.space_group_name_H-M   'P 1'
#
loop_
_entity.id
_entity.type
_entity.pdbx_description
1 polymer ?
#
loop_
_entity_poly.entity_id
_entity_poly.type
_entity_poly.pdbx_seq_one_letter_code
_entity_poly.pdbx_strand_id
1 'polypeptide(L)'
;MAVVKEIVPADDLEHSSIMLGGASAKLTDWPVNPDGAPLVLVATLECAPLRQFLEYNAIPRAGVMYVFSTYSRSGYFLDNLTYSGDPAELDAIVSGYTLVTLANADSDIVSPSEPVPARRVTFKDTEVEAGTYPVFSMLTDTPPHGIALPLALQKEYDFVMQLYSSDFPDPFTDLFYLTDAVGCLLLKKDGSGDGLFFVHTA
;
A
#
# COMPACT_ATOMS: atom_id res chain seq x y z
N MET A 1 -18.85 -2.48 15.42
CA MET A 1 -18.89 -2.44 13.96
C MET A 1 -18.35 -1.09 13.53
N ALA A 2 -17.53 -1.07 12.49
CA ALA A 2 -16.99 0.16 11.90
C ALA A 2 -17.39 0.21 10.43
N VAL A 3 -17.70 1.41 9.92
CA VAL A 3 -17.93 1.62 8.49
C VAL A 3 -16.59 1.99 7.87
N VAL A 4 -16.18 1.23 6.86
CA VAL A 4 -14.94 1.47 6.09
C VAL A 4 -15.28 1.78 4.64
N LYS A 5 -14.32 2.35 3.91
CA LYS A 5 -14.43 2.47 2.45
C LYS A 5 -13.77 1.26 1.81
N GLU A 6 -14.56 0.26 1.46
CA GLU A 6 -14.11 -0.86 0.64
C GLU A 6 -13.61 -0.33 -0.70
N ILE A 7 -12.39 -0.74 -1.07
CA ILE A 7 -11.76 -0.41 -2.34
C ILE A 7 -12.13 -1.53 -3.30
N VAL A 8 -13.01 -1.24 -4.27
CA VAL A 8 -13.45 -2.22 -5.25
C VAL A 8 -12.95 -1.83 -6.63
N PRO A 9 -12.51 -2.78 -7.46
CA PRO A 9 -12.15 -2.48 -8.82
C PRO A 9 -13.29 -1.84 -9.61
N ALA A 10 -12.96 -0.84 -10.43
CA ALA A 10 -13.90 -0.13 -11.27
C ALA A 10 -13.57 -0.36 -12.75
N ASP A 11 -14.59 -0.66 -13.55
CA ASP A 11 -14.49 -0.77 -15.01
C ASP A 11 -14.63 0.59 -15.71
N ASP A 12 -14.99 1.65 -14.98
CA ASP A 12 -15.19 3.02 -15.48
C ASP A 12 -13.96 3.91 -15.22
N LEU A 13 -13.71 4.85 -16.13
CA LEU A 13 -12.46 5.60 -16.29
C LEU A 13 -12.44 6.96 -15.57
N GLU A 14 -13.55 7.40 -14.98
CA GLU A 14 -13.65 8.73 -14.38
C GLU A 14 -13.08 8.76 -12.94
N HIS A 15 -12.00 9.54 -12.75
CA HIS A 15 -11.47 10.07 -11.49
C HIS A 15 -11.46 9.14 -10.26
N SER A 16 -10.52 8.17 -10.21
CA SER A 16 -10.19 7.46 -8.98
C SER A 16 -9.01 8.11 -8.24
N SER A 17 -9.12 8.25 -6.91
CA SER A 17 -8.02 8.71 -6.05
C SER A 17 -6.95 7.65 -5.81
N ILE A 18 -7.21 6.40 -6.20
CA ILE A 18 -6.29 5.27 -6.06
C ILE A 18 -6.22 4.52 -7.40
N MET A 19 -5.02 4.12 -7.77
CA MET A 19 -4.81 3.18 -8.87
C MET A 19 -3.95 2.04 -8.35
N LEU A 20 -4.42 0.80 -8.51
CA LEU A 20 -3.62 -0.40 -8.22
C LEU A 20 -2.72 -0.69 -9.41
N GLY A 21 -1.48 -1.08 -9.14
CA GLY A 21 -0.48 -1.32 -10.17
C GLY A 21 -0.11 -0.05 -10.95
N GLY A 22 0.41 -0.25 -12.15
CA GLY A 22 0.86 0.81 -13.05
C GLY A 22 2.26 0.54 -13.60
N ALA A 23 2.51 1.14 -14.76
CA ALA A 23 3.78 0.98 -15.48
C ALA A 23 4.73 2.17 -15.33
N SER A 24 4.32 3.25 -14.65
CA SER A 24 5.13 4.46 -14.56
C SER A 24 4.87 5.25 -13.28
N ALA A 25 5.86 6.05 -12.89
CA ALA A 25 5.77 6.96 -11.75
C ALA A 25 6.62 8.21 -11.99
N LYS A 26 6.23 9.34 -11.40
CA LYS A 26 6.95 10.62 -11.44
C LYS A 26 8.09 10.65 -10.43
N LEU A 27 9.11 9.85 -10.70
CA LEU A 27 10.29 9.71 -9.87
C LEU A 27 11.55 10.06 -10.65
N THR A 28 12.58 10.52 -9.93
CA THR A 28 13.90 10.79 -10.49
C THR A 28 14.58 9.48 -10.92
N ASP A 29 14.48 8.44 -10.08
CA ASP A 29 15.01 7.11 -10.32
C ASP A 29 14.01 6.05 -9.86
N TRP A 30 14.00 4.88 -10.52
CA TRP A 30 13.14 3.77 -10.13
C TRP A 30 13.72 3.08 -8.89
N PRO A 31 12.93 2.85 -7.83
CA PRO A 31 13.46 2.29 -6.60
C PRO A 31 13.84 0.82 -6.77
N VAL A 32 14.94 0.43 -6.12
CA VAL A 32 15.46 -0.94 -6.07
C VAL A 32 15.49 -1.42 -4.62
N ASN A 33 15.26 -2.71 -4.41
CA ASN A 33 15.40 -3.33 -3.10
C ASN A 33 16.89 -3.54 -2.73
N PRO A 34 17.20 -3.96 -1.49
CA PRO A 34 18.57 -4.23 -1.06
C PRO A 34 19.34 -5.25 -1.91
N ASP A 35 18.64 -6.14 -2.59
CA ASP A 35 19.23 -7.14 -3.50
C ASP A 35 19.48 -6.59 -4.92
N GLY A 36 19.14 -5.32 -5.17
CA GLY A 36 19.31 -4.64 -6.45
C GLY A 36 18.20 -4.93 -7.47
N ALA A 37 17.14 -5.62 -7.08
CA ALA A 37 15.97 -5.85 -7.93
C ALA A 37 15.04 -4.63 -7.92
N PRO A 38 14.49 -4.21 -9.07
CA PRO A 38 13.48 -3.14 -9.10
C PRO A 38 12.26 -3.47 -8.25
N LEU A 39 11.79 -2.51 -7.46
CA LEU A 39 10.51 -2.67 -6.77
C LEU A 39 9.34 -2.58 -7.77
N VAL A 40 8.25 -3.25 -7.47
CA VAL A 40 7.02 -3.20 -8.25
C VAL A 40 6.09 -2.12 -7.69
N LEU A 41 5.48 -1.33 -8.57
CA LEU A 41 4.48 -0.36 -8.20
C LEU A 41 3.19 -1.07 -7.77
N VAL A 42 2.83 -0.95 -6.49
CA VAL A 42 1.64 -1.55 -5.88
C VAL A 42 0.45 -0.60 -6.02
N ALA A 43 0.62 0.66 -5.68
CA ALA A 43 -0.46 1.64 -5.75
C ALA A 43 0.04 3.06 -6.02
N THR A 44 -0.78 3.82 -6.74
CA THR A 44 -0.65 5.27 -6.91
C THR A 44 -1.81 5.95 -6.20
N LEU A 45 -1.52 6.95 -5.37
CA LEU A 45 -2.46 7.63 -4.50
C LEU A 45 -2.46 9.14 -4.77
N GLU A 46 -3.61 9.68 -5.17
CA GLU A 46 -3.82 11.13 -5.31
C GLU A 46 -4.17 11.72 -3.95
N CYS A 47 -3.26 12.50 -3.35
CA CYS A 47 -3.36 12.87 -1.93
C CYS A 47 -4.58 13.75 -1.63
N ALA A 48 -4.86 14.75 -2.47
CA ALA A 48 -5.93 15.72 -2.25
C ALA A 48 -7.33 15.07 -2.21
N PRO A 49 -7.74 14.23 -3.19
CA PRO A 49 -9.02 13.53 -3.10
C PRO A 49 -9.00 12.42 -2.04
N LEU A 50 -7.87 11.72 -1.83
CA LEU A 50 -7.80 10.65 -0.82
C LEU A 50 -8.03 11.18 0.60
N ARG A 51 -7.51 12.38 0.91
CA ARG A 51 -7.70 13.05 2.19
C ARG A 51 -9.15 13.39 2.52
N GLN A 52 -10.06 13.37 1.54
CA GLN A 52 -11.50 13.59 1.80
C GLN A 52 -12.16 12.40 2.51
N PHE A 53 -11.53 11.22 2.48
CA PHE A 53 -12.05 10.01 3.10
C PHE A 53 -11.57 9.81 4.54
N LEU A 54 -10.46 10.44 4.94
CA LEU A 54 -9.79 10.25 6.24
C LEU A 54 -9.53 11.62 6.90
N GLU A 55 -9.94 11.80 8.15
CA GLU A 55 -9.99 13.14 8.79
C GLU A 55 -8.65 13.65 9.37
N TYR A 56 -7.54 12.92 9.21
CA TYR A 56 -6.27 13.20 9.89
C TYR A 56 -5.14 13.64 8.96
N ASN A 57 -4.08 14.20 9.57
CA ASN A 57 -3.04 14.96 8.90
C ASN A 57 -1.99 14.12 8.13
N ALA A 58 -1.99 12.80 8.30
CA ALA A 58 -0.96 11.93 7.76
C ALA A 58 -0.88 11.92 6.23
N ILE A 59 -2.02 12.12 5.53
CA ILE A 59 -2.03 12.27 4.07
C ILE A 59 -1.62 13.70 3.68
N PRO A 60 -0.63 13.89 2.81
CA PRO A 60 -0.24 15.20 2.29
C PRO A 60 -1.43 15.98 1.68
N ARG A 61 -1.33 17.31 1.66
CA ARG A 61 -2.44 18.15 1.14
C ARG A 61 -2.63 18.04 -0.37
N ALA A 62 -1.57 17.73 -1.10
CA ALA A 62 -1.53 17.65 -2.55
C ALA A 62 -0.37 16.75 -2.99
N GLY A 63 -0.34 16.42 -4.28
CA GLY A 63 0.66 15.56 -4.87
C GLY A 63 0.20 14.11 -5.01
N VAL A 64 1.10 13.30 -5.56
CA VAL A 64 0.88 11.88 -5.83
C VAL A 64 1.84 11.07 -4.97
N MET A 65 1.34 10.11 -4.22
CA MET A 65 2.17 9.11 -3.52
C MET A 65 2.19 7.81 -4.31
N TYR A 66 3.31 7.12 -4.21
CA TYR A 66 3.54 5.81 -4.79
C TYR A 66 3.89 4.83 -3.68
N VAL A 67 3.29 3.64 -3.73
CA VAL A 67 3.58 2.52 -2.84
C VAL A 67 4.23 1.43 -3.68
N PHE A 68 5.39 0.98 -3.23
CA PHE A 68 6.19 -0.03 -3.89
C PHE A 68 6.47 -1.22 -2.98
N SER A 69 6.59 -2.40 -3.57
CA SER A 69 6.95 -3.62 -2.86
C SER A 69 7.89 -4.49 -3.69
N THR A 70 8.73 -5.26 -3.02
CA THR A 70 9.44 -6.38 -3.64
C THR A 70 8.43 -7.42 -4.10
N TYR A 71 8.66 -8.00 -5.27
CA TYR A 71 7.89 -9.10 -5.81
C TYR A 71 8.81 -10.01 -6.63
N SER A 72 8.60 -11.32 -6.53
CA SER A 72 9.29 -12.31 -7.34
C SER A 72 8.37 -13.49 -7.63
N ARG A 73 8.20 -13.85 -8.92
CA ARG A 73 7.38 -15.00 -9.31
C ARG A 73 7.97 -16.35 -8.89
N SER A 74 9.26 -16.40 -8.58
CA SER A 74 9.98 -17.65 -8.34
C SER A 74 10.77 -17.65 -7.03
N GLY A 75 11.11 -16.48 -6.50
CA GLY A 75 11.85 -16.32 -5.26
C GLY A 75 10.93 -16.25 -4.05
N TYR A 76 11.42 -16.70 -2.91
CA TYR A 76 10.79 -16.42 -1.62
C TYR A 76 11.15 -15.00 -1.17
N PHE A 77 10.15 -14.20 -0.80
CA PHE A 77 10.35 -12.81 -0.38
C PHE A 77 9.44 -12.37 0.78
N LEU A 78 8.61 -13.27 1.34
CA LEU A 78 7.60 -12.90 2.33
C LEU A 78 8.23 -12.32 3.62
N ASP A 79 9.27 -12.96 4.16
CA ASP A 79 9.97 -12.47 5.37
C ASP A 79 10.49 -11.03 5.23
N ASN A 80 10.78 -10.58 4.01
CA ASN A 80 11.27 -9.22 3.75
C ASN A 80 10.16 -8.16 3.78
N LEU A 81 8.90 -8.62 3.72
CA LEU A 81 7.71 -7.78 3.67
C LEU A 81 6.85 -7.91 4.93
N THR A 82 6.99 -9.00 5.68
CA THR A 82 6.12 -9.28 6.83
C THR A 82 6.44 -8.39 8.01
N TYR A 83 5.39 -7.94 8.70
CA TYR A 83 5.53 -7.31 10.01
C TYR A 83 4.43 -7.74 10.97
N SER A 84 4.85 -8.25 12.13
CA SER A 84 4.02 -8.80 13.21
C SER A 84 4.20 -8.05 14.53
N GLY A 85 5.01 -6.99 14.53
CA GLY A 85 5.42 -6.25 15.73
C GLY A 85 6.85 -6.55 16.18
N ASP A 86 7.57 -7.44 15.47
CA ASP A 86 8.96 -7.75 15.76
C ASP A 86 9.93 -6.65 15.26
N PRO A 87 10.89 -6.19 16.07
CA PRO A 87 11.84 -5.15 15.64
C PRO A 87 12.71 -5.53 14.44
N ALA A 88 13.11 -6.80 14.30
CA ALA A 88 13.95 -7.22 13.18
C ALA A 88 13.17 -7.22 11.86
N GLU A 89 11.87 -7.56 11.92
CA GLU A 89 10.95 -7.40 10.78
C GLU A 89 10.80 -5.91 10.41
N LEU A 90 10.64 -5.02 11.41
CA LEU A 90 10.57 -3.58 11.13
C LEU A 90 11.85 -3.05 10.46
N ASP A 91 13.01 -3.52 10.90
CA ASP A 91 14.30 -3.17 10.28
C ASP A 91 14.33 -3.62 8.80
N ALA A 92 13.78 -4.79 8.47
CA ALA A 92 13.66 -5.26 7.09
C ALA A 92 12.75 -4.35 6.25
N ILE A 93 11.59 -3.93 6.79
CA ILE A 93 10.70 -2.98 6.10
C ILE A 93 11.41 -1.65 5.83
N VAL A 94 12.12 -1.11 6.82
CA VAL A 94 12.83 0.17 6.70
C VAL A 94 14.06 0.06 5.80
N SER A 95 14.61 -1.14 5.59
CA SER A 95 15.81 -1.36 4.76
C SER A 95 15.59 -1.15 3.25
N GLY A 96 14.34 -1.06 2.79
CA GLY A 96 14.00 -0.73 1.40
C GLY A 96 13.41 -1.86 0.57
N TYR A 97 12.96 -2.96 1.20
CA TYR A 97 12.18 -3.99 0.50
C TYR A 97 10.77 -3.53 0.10
N THR A 98 10.27 -2.47 0.75
CA THR A 98 9.13 -1.67 0.32
C THR A 98 9.49 -0.20 0.34
N LEU A 99 8.73 0.63 -0.36
CA LEU A 99 8.92 2.07 -0.35
C LEU A 99 7.58 2.79 -0.48
N VAL A 100 7.38 3.82 0.36
CA VAL A 100 6.30 4.79 0.22
C VAL A 100 6.97 6.14 -0.03
N THR A 101 6.64 6.79 -1.15
CA THR A 101 7.25 8.06 -1.52
C THR A 101 6.27 8.97 -2.25
N LEU A 102 6.44 10.28 -2.09
CA LEU A 102 5.84 11.26 -2.97
C LEU A 102 6.54 11.30 -4.33
N ALA A 103 5.79 11.72 -5.35
CA ALA A 103 6.35 12.15 -6.63
C ALA A 103 7.44 13.21 -6.39
N ASN A 104 8.59 13.03 -7.03
CA ASN A 104 9.75 13.91 -6.88
C ASN A 104 10.35 14.35 -8.23
N ALA A 105 9.65 14.09 -9.33
CA ALA A 105 10.01 14.54 -10.67
C ALA A 105 8.79 15.09 -11.42
N ASP A 106 9.05 15.85 -12.48
CA ASP A 106 7.99 16.41 -13.34
C ASP A 106 7.51 15.43 -14.43
N SER A 107 8.39 14.52 -14.84
CA SER A 107 8.15 13.50 -15.87
C SER A 107 8.07 12.10 -15.29
N ASP A 108 7.26 11.26 -15.92
CA ASP A 108 7.18 9.84 -15.61
C ASP A 108 8.41 9.06 -16.10
N ILE A 109 8.87 8.14 -15.27
CA ILE A 109 9.77 7.05 -15.66
C ILE A 109 8.98 5.74 -15.69
N VAL A 110 9.39 4.81 -16.56
CA VAL A 110 8.70 3.53 -16.79
C VAL A 110 9.35 2.43 -15.94
N SER A 111 8.54 1.52 -15.43
CA SER A 111 8.98 0.32 -14.72
C SER A 111 10.00 -0.45 -15.56
N PRO A 112 11.17 -0.78 -15.01
CA PRO A 112 12.20 -1.56 -15.70
C PRO A 112 11.85 -3.07 -15.76
N SER A 113 10.88 -3.51 -14.97
CA SER A 113 10.36 -4.89 -14.94
C SER A 113 8.91 -4.95 -15.41
N GLU A 114 8.39 -6.17 -15.61
CA GLU A 114 6.98 -6.40 -15.94
C GLU A 114 6.07 -5.72 -14.91
N PRO A 115 5.26 -4.72 -15.32
CA PRO A 115 4.44 -3.97 -14.39
C PRO A 115 3.15 -4.72 -14.05
N VAL A 116 2.64 -4.49 -12.85
CA VAL A 116 1.28 -4.89 -12.49
C VAL A 116 0.31 -4.07 -13.35
N PRO A 117 -0.63 -4.71 -14.08
CA PRO A 117 -1.59 -3.99 -14.89
C PRO A 117 -2.35 -2.95 -14.05
N ALA A 118 -2.41 -1.72 -14.56
CA ALA A 118 -3.09 -0.62 -13.88
C ALA A 118 -4.59 -0.91 -13.76
N ARG A 119 -5.13 -0.80 -12.55
CA ARG A 119 -6.56 -0.98 -12.27
C ARG A 119 -7.08 0.20 -11.45
N ARG A 120 -8.09 0.88 -11.98
CA ARG A 120 -8.81 1.92 -11.23
C ARG A 120 -9.75 1.27 -10.23
N VAL A 121 -10.06 2.01 -9.17
CA VAL A 121 -10.95 1.55 -8.11
C VAL A 121 -12.01 2.58 -7.80
N THR A 122 -13.09 2.15 -7.18
CA THR A 122 -14.10 3.01 -6.56
C THR A 122 -14.28 2.62 -5.09
N PHE A 123 -15.01 3.44 -4.35
CA PHE A 123 -15.24 3.22 -2.93
C PHE A 123 -16.69 2.86 -2.67
N LYS A 124 -16.87 1.87 -1.80
CA LYS A 124 -18.19 1.47 -1.30
C LYS A 124 -18.16 1.46 0.22
N ASP A 125 -19.22 1.96 0.83
CA ASP A 125 -19.39 1.86 2.28
C ASP A 125 -19.69 0.41 2.65
N THR A 126 -18.84 -0.15 3.51
CA THR A 126 -18.96 -1.53 3.98
C THR A 126 -18.83 -1.59 5.49
N GLU A 127 -19.72 -2.33 6.13
CA GLU A 127 -19.68 -2.55 7.58
C GLU A 127 -18.75 -3.71 7.91
N VAL A 128 -17.83 -3.48 8.84
CA VAL A 128 -16.91 -4.50 9.35
C VAL A 128 -17.24 -4.77 10.81
N GLU A 129 -17.53 -6.03 11.11
CA GLU A 129 -17.76 -6.48 12.48
C GLU A 129 -16.47 -6.48 13.29
N ALA A 130 -16.59 -6.16 14.58
CA ALA A 130 -15.45 -6.18 15.48
C ALA A 130 -14.92 -7.62 15.62
N GLY A 131 -13.60 -7.80 15.51
CA GLY A 131 -12.97 -9.13 15.62
C GLY A 131 -12.95 -9.94 14.33
N THR A 132 -13.41 -9.38 13.20
CA THR A 132 -13.28 -10.03 11.89
C THR A 132 -11.92 -9.76 11.25
N TYR A 133 -11.47 -10.68 10.41
CA TYR A 133 -10.27 -10.57 9.60
C TYR A 133 -10.69 -10.22 8.16
N PRO A 134 -10.78 -8.92 7.81
CA PRO A 134 -11.24 -8.51 6.49
C PRO A 134 -10.22 -8.90 5.40
N VAL A 135 -10.66 -9.72 4.46
CA VAL A 135 -9.89 -10.19 3.29
C VAL A 135 -10.29 -9.43 2.02
N PHE A 136 -10.24 -8.10 2.08
CA PHE A 136 -10.56 -7.19 0.97
C PHE A 136 -9.83 -5.85 1.13
N SER A 137 -9.54 -5.17 0.03
CA SER A 137 -8.90 -3.84 0.09
C SER A 137 -9.84 -2.79 0.72
N MET A 138 -9.33 -1.94 1.59
CA MET A 138 -10.13 -0.89 2.23
C MET A 138 -9.31 0.31 2.71
N LEU A 139 -9.93 1.49 2.71
CA LEU A 139 -9.48 2.63 3.52
C LEU A 139 -10.09 2.55 4.90
N THR A 140 -9.24 2.67 5.91
CA THR A 140 -9.63 2.74 7.31
C THR A 140 -8.54 3.42 8.11
N ASP A 141 -8.95 4.07 9.19
CA ASP A 141 -8.07 4.69 10.18
C ASP A 141 -7.68 3.77 11.32
N THR A 142 -8.28 2.58 11.35
CA THR A 142 -8.16 1.63 12.43
C THR A 142 -7.58 0.34 11.87
N PRO A 143 -6.42 -0.13 12.38
CA PRO A 143 -5.88 -1.41 11.99
C PRO A 143 -6.92 -2.53 12.19
N PRO A 144 -7.21 -3.36 11.17
CA PRO A 144 -8.10 -4.50 11.31
C PRO A 144 -7.56 -5.54 12.30
N HIS A 145 -8.44 -6.44 12.72
CA HIS A 145 -8.07 -7.52 13.63
C HIS A 145 -6.98 -8.40 13.01
N GLY A 146 -6.00 -8.80 13.82
CA GLY A 146 -4.79 -9.50 13.37
C GLY A 146 -3.56 -8.59 13.27
N ILE A 147 -3.76 -7.31 12.96
CA ILE A 147 -2.65 -6.35 12.84
C ILE A 147 -2.34 -5.72 14.19
N ALA A 148 -1.26 -6.18 14.82
CA ALA A 148 -0.75 -5.63 16.07
C ALA A 148 0.33 -4.57 15.80
N LEU A 149 -0.04 -3.29 15.86
CA LEU A 149 0.93 -2.18 15.80
C LEU A 149 1.43 -1.85 17.21
N PRO A 150 2.75 -1.85 17.47
CA PRO A 150 3.29 -1.38 18.74
C PRO A 150 2.93 0.09 19.01
N LEU A 151 2.74 0.45 20.29
CA LEU A 151 2.42 1.82 20.70
C LEU A 151 3.44 2.86 20.22
N ALA A 152 4.70 2.47 20.02
CA ALA A 152 5.72 3.35 19.46
C ALA A 152 5.38 3.75 18.01
N LEU A 153 5.07 2.79 17.14
CA LEU A 153 4.64 3.08 15.78
C LEU A 153 3.34 3.87 15.75
N GLN A 154 2.36 3.53 16.59
CA GLN A 154 1.09 4.27 16.65
C GLN A 154 1.25 5.73 17.08
N LYS A 155 2.34 6.11 17.75
CA LYS A 155 2.62 7.52 18.10
C LYS A 155 3.11 8.32 16.90
N GLU A 156 3.80 7.67 15.97
CA GLU A 156 4.46 8.32 14.84
C GLU A 156 3.67 8.18 13.54
N TYR A 157 2.88 7.11 13.41
CA TYR A 157 2.18 6.73 12.19
C TYR A 157 0.67 6.55 12.43
N ASP A 158 -0.11 6.86 11.40
CA ASP A 158 -1.52 6.48 11.25
C ASP A 158 -1.65 5.32 10.26
N PHE A 159 -2.57 4.41 10.54
CA PHE A 159 -3.00 3.40 9.58
C PHE A 159 -3.92 4.04 8.55
N VAL A 160 -3.72 3.75 7.27
CA VAL A 160 -4.42 4.43 6.17
C VAL A 160 -5.25 3.47 5.34
N MET A 161 -4.70 2.29 5.04
CA MET A 161 -5.37 1.31 4.19
C MET A 161 -4.76 -0.08 4.34
N GLN A 162 -5.56 -1.06 3.93
CA GLN A 162 -5.05 -2.35 3.49
C GLN A 162 -5.41 -2.61 2.03
N LEU A 163 -4.58 -3.36 1.34
CA LEU A 163 -4.78 -3.86 -0.02
C LEU A 163 -4.75 -5.37 0.03
N TYR A 164 -5.73 -6.03 -0.58
CA TYR A 164 -5.80 -7.48 -0.65
C TYR A 164 -5.10 -7.99 -1.90
N SER A 165 -4.24 -9.01 -1.76
CA SER A 165 -3.41 -9.48 -2.88
C SER A 165 -4.24 -9.95 -4.07
N SER A 166 -5.39 -10.60 -3.85
CA SER A 166 -6.24 -11.06 -4.94
C SER A 166 -7.02 -9.95 -5.68
N ASP A 167 -6.98 -8.70 -5.20
CA ASP A 167 -7.60 -7.58 -5.92
C ASP A 167 -6.76 -7.13 -7.14
N PHE A 168 -5.49 -7.54 -7.17
CA PHE A 168 -4.59 -7.32 -8.29
C PHE A 168 -4.92 -8.26 -9.47
N PRO A 169 -4.79 -7.77 -10.71
CA PRO A 169 -5.12 -8.57 -11.88
C PRO A 169 -4.11 -9.69 -12.12
N ASP A 170 -4.57 -10.77 -12.76
CA ASP A 170 -3.67 -11.83 -13.23
C ASP A 170 -2.53 -11.26 -14.11
N PRO A 171 -1.30 -11.78 -13.97
CA PRO A 171 -0.89 -12.90 -13.12
C PRO A 171 -0.38 -12.48 -11.72
N PHE A 172 -0.75 -11.30 -11.22
CA PHE A 172 -0.22 -10.71 -9.97
C PHE A 172 -1.17 -10.84 -8.76
N THR A 173 -2.04 -11.84 -8.76
CA THR A 173 -2.95 -12.11 -7.63
C THR A 173 -2.22 -12.52 -6.35
N ASP A 174 -0.93 -12.83 -6.45
CA ASP A 174 0.00 -13.16 -5.37
C ASP A 174 1.07 -12.07 -5.13
N LEU A 175 0.75 -10.80 -5.46
CA LEU A 175 1.69 -9.68 -5.31
C LEU A 175 2.35 -9.61 -3.92
N PHE A 176 1.63 -10.03 -2.88
CA PHE A 176 2.12 -10.09 -1.50
C PHE A 176 2.56 -11.50 -1.08
N TYR A 177 3.07 -12.28 -2.02
CA TYR A 177 3.50 -13.68 -1.92
C TYR A 177 2.36 -14.71 -1.78
N LEU A 178 1.29 -14.38 -1.06
CA LEU A 178 0.09 -15.22 -0.95
C LEU A 178 -1.14 -14.49 -1.50
N THR A 179 -2.07 -15.24 -2.08
CA THR A 179 -3.31 -14.66 -2.63
C THR A 179 -4.23 -14.08 -1.56
N ASP A 180 -4.14 -14.59 -0.34
CA ASP A 180 -4.91 -14.16 0.83
C ASP A 180 -4.18 -13.17 1.74
N ALA A 181 -2.97 -12.75 1.37
CA ALA A 181 -2.21 -11.74 2.11
C ALA A 181 -2.79 -10.34 1.92
N VAL A 182 -2.58 -9.50 2.94
CA VAL A 182 -2.94 -8.07 2.90
C VAL A 182 -1.71 -7.20 3.06
N GLY A 183 -1.54 -6.23 2.16
CA GLY A 183 -0.54 -5.18 2.26
C GLY A 183 -1.10 -3.98 3.02
N CYS A 184 -0.38 -3.49 4.01
CA CYS A 184 -0.82 -2.49 4.97
C CYS A 184 0.00 -1.21 4.82
N LEU A 185 -0.67 -0.06 4.72
CA LEU A 185 -0.03 1.25 4.60
C LEU A 185 -0.16 2.03 5.91
N LEU A 186 0.99 2.44 6.44
CA LEU A 186 1.11 3.44 7.49
C LEU A 186 1.71 4.72 6.92
N LEU A 187 1.20 5.88 7.32
CA LEU A 187 1.79 7.18 6.98
C LEU A 187 2.18 7.93 8.25
N LYS A 188 3.31 8.66 8.20
CA LYS A 188 3.73 9.52 9.31
C LYS A 188 2.69 10.61 9.56
N LYS A 189 2.46 10.89 10.84
CA LYS A 189 1.49 11.89 11.32
C LYS A 189 1.86 13.34 10.99
N ASP A 190 3.08 13.58 10.53
CA ASP A 190 3.59 14.90 10.19
C ASP A 190 3.11 15.42 8.82
N GLY A 191 2.45 14.58 8.02
CA GLY A 191 1.93 14.94 6.70
C GLY A 191 3.01 15.08 5.63
N SER A 192 4.21 14.53 5.87
CA SER A 192 5.31 14.50 4.91
C SER A 192 5.04 13.59 3.71
N GLY A 193 4.17 12.58 3.87
CA GLY A 193 3.97 11.51 2.88
C GLY A 193 4.93 10.34 3.05
N ASP A 194 5.88 10.42 3.99
CA ASP A 194 6.68 9.27 4.41
C ASP A 194 5.78 8.22 5.04
N GLY A 195 6.05 6.95 4.74
CA GLY A 195 5.24 5.85 5.23
C GLY A 195 5.98 4.53 5.31
N LEU A 196 5.29 3.55 5.87
CA LEU A 196 5.71 2.15 5.87
C LEU A 196 4.66 1.34 5.12
N PHE A 197 5.12 0.40 4.31
CA PHE A 197 4.27 -0.59 3.68
C PHE A 197 4.79 -1.98 4.06
N PHE A 198 3.91 -2.84 4.56
CA PHE A 198 4.27 -4.19 4.98
C PHE A 198 3.12 -5.15 4.71
N VAL A 199 3.41 -6.44 4.70
CA VAL A 199 2.45 -7.51 4.50
C VAL A 199 2.08 -8.13 5.83
N HIS A 200 0.79 -8.43 5.98
CA HIS A 200 0.27 -9.24 7.05
C HIS A 200 -0.45 -10.45 6.45
N THR A 201 -0.21 -11.61 7.03
CA THR A 201 -0.87 -12.87 6.67
C THR A 201 -1.66 -13.33 7.88
N ALA A 202 -2.92 -13.72 7.67
CA ALA A 202 -3.79 -14.23 8.74
C ALA A 202 -3.34 -15.59 9.28
#